data_AF-A0A1U7I9J8-F1
#
_entry.id   AF-A0A1U7I9J8-F1
#
_cell.length_a   1.000
_cell.length_b   1.000
_cell.length_c   1.000
_cell.angle_alpha   90.00
_cell.angle_beta   90.00
_cell.angle_gamma   90.00
#
_symmetry.space_group_name_H-M   'P 1'
#
loop_
_entity.id
_entity.type
_entity.pdbx_description
1 polymer ?
#
loop_
_entity_poly.entity_id
_entity_poly.type
_entity_poly.pdbx_seq_one_letter_code
_entity_poly.pdbx_strand_id
1 'polypeptide(L)'
;MFNSPAPFDEWQSSGVDPLIFALNVRVVTGDTPYAYLLYEIEAASGRVHSDAQWRWARKKYSHIAAGGWWCAGLDPLDNWQPMQWGCFKPNTPRCGAEGKIIKYEHPPQTPTRVFFLQVPDRIWEQVSERYHVPITSEDRQQGFWQWVWAKNLPIVIVEGAKKAGCLLTLGYAAIALPGVTGGVRTKTQFGEKCSPYLVPELQHFATSGREIYIGFDHDIKRQTIRNVNREIDKLGQCFQAAECGVKVICLPGPEKGVDDFVVVQGEDAFCDLYEGAQAFSFWQTRQSWQLTYPVALRLCQRYLEEVPYPQSGLVGIQSPKGTGKTQGLINLVSDALHTGNRRVLIITHRIQLGRAICATLGVNYIDETRDSTAGKLFGYGLCIDSLHPLSHANFHPEDWEGAIVIIDECEQVIWHALNSSTCYENRVAILETFQQLIHNVLTSGGLVVAQDADLSDLSIDYLISLAGIPIEPWIAVNDWKPTTGRDVTFFATSNPAPLFAQMERILSQNVSQDYQRTRIMVVEDSQKVKGKWSCINLETQLQKRFPHKRILRIDSESVANPNHPAYGCVDKINSIIHNYKHTGARGVPKVKPSLKKQLTPKSDGKE
;
A
#
# COMPACT_ATOMS: atom_id res chain seq x y z
N MET A 1 32.60 -16.50 -18.90
CA MET A 1 33.03 -16.59 -17.49
C MET A 1 32.71 -15.26 -16.84
N PHE A 2 31.78 -15.22 -15.88
CA PHE A 2 31.58 -14.03 -15.05
C PHE A 2 32.67 -14.07 -13.98
N ASN A 3 33.74 -13.28 -14.14
CA ASN A 3 34.62 -13.01 -13.00
C ASN A 3 33.84 -12.12 -12.05
N SER A 4 33.47 -12.64 -10.88
CA SER A 4 32.95 -11.81 -9.80
C SER A 4 34.03 -10.79 -9.42
N PRO A 5 33.68 -9.51 -9.19
CA PRO A 5 34.65 -8.53 -8.70
C PRO A 5 35.30 -9.02 -7.41
N ALA A 6 36.52 -8.56 -7.12
CA ALA A 6 37.17 -8.92 -5.88
C ALA A 6 36.24 -8.57 -4.70
N PRO A 7 36.16 -9.40 -3.65
CA PRO A 7 35.20 -9.17 -2.55
C PRO A 7 35.28 -7.77 -1.94
N PHE A 8 36.49 -7.20 -1.85
CA PHE A 8 36.71 -5.84 -1.37
C PHE A 8 36.05 -4.80 -2.28
N ASP A 9 36.35 -4.84 -3.59
CA ASP A 9 35.77 -3.92 -4.58
C ASP A 9 34.24 -4.01 -4.60
N GLU A 10 33.69 -5.21 -4.41
CA GLU A 10 32.25 -5.42 -4.34
C GLU A 10 31.61 -4.70 -3.14
N TRP A 11 32.22 -4.77 -1.96
CA TRP A 11 31.72 -4.08 -0.76
C TRP A 11 31.95 -2.58 -0.82
N GLN A 12 33.10 -2.15 -1.34
CA GLN A 12 33.40 -0.74 -1.56
C GLN A 12 32.43 -0.11 -2.58
N SER A 13 32.07 -0.84 -3.63
CA SER A 13 31.06 -0.40 -4.62
C SER A 13 29.65 -0.28 -4.05
N SER A 14 29.38 -0.92 -2.90
CA SER A 14 28.15 -0.77 -2.11
C SER A 14 28.26 0.34 -1.05
N GLY A 15 29.27 1.22 -1.14
CA GLY A 15 29.44 2.34 -0.20
C GLY A 15 29.88 1.92 1.21
N VAL A 16 30.45 0.72 1.37
CA VAL A 16 30.87 0.21 2.69
C VAL A 16 32.30 0.65 3.03
N ASP A 17 32.49 1.13 4.26
CA ASP A 17 33.80 1.45 4.81
C ASP A 17 34.78 0.26 4.77
N PRO A 18 36.04 0.47 4.34
CA PRO A 18 37.06 -0.59 4.28
C PRO A 18 37.28 -1.34 5.60
N LEU A 19 37.16 -0.69 6.76
CA LEU A 19 37.34 -1.36 8.06
C LEU A 19 36.12 -2.20 8.44
N ILE A 20 34.89 -1.79 8.07
CA ILE A 20 33.72 -2.66 8.21
C ILE A 20 33.93 -3.94 7.40
N PHE A 21 34.40 -3.83 6.15
CA PHE A 21 34.74 -5.01 5.36
C PHE A 21 35.81 -5.88 6.07
N ALA A 22 36.92 -5.26 6.47
CA ALA A 22 38.05 -5.99 7.07
C ALA A 22 37.69 -6.72 8.37
N LEU A 23 36.78 -6.16 9.18
CA LEU A 23 36.35 -6.76 10.44
C LEU A 23 35.35 -7.92 10.25
N ASN A 24 34.54 -7.89 9.19
CA ASN A 24 33.37 -8.76 9.06
C ASN A 24 33.47 -9.79 7.94
N VAL A 25 34.37 -9.60 6.97
CA VAL A 25 34.43 -10.40 5.76
C VAL A 25 35.75 -11.15 5.67
N ARG A 26 35.67 -12.47 5.43
CA ARG A 26 36.84 -13.33 5.19
C ARG A 26 36.79 -13.89 3.78
N VAL A 27 37.82 -13.61 2.99
CA VAL A 27 38.00 -14.26 1.68
C VAL A 27 38.53 -15.67 1.92
N VAL A 28 37.82 -16.67 1.42
CA VAL A 28 38.13 -18.10 1.66
C VAL A 28 38.10 -18.87 0.34
N THR A 29 38.99 -19.87 0.22
CA THR A 29 39.20 -20.66 -1.01
C THR A 29 39.56 -22.11 -0.67
N GLY A 30 39.52 -23.01 -1.67
CA GLY A 30 39.89 -24.41 -1.48
C GLY A 30 38.93 -25.12 -0.52
N ASP A 31 39.45 -25.85 0.46
CA ASP A 31 38.62 -26.62 1.39
C ASP A 31 38.10 -25.79 2.59
N THR A 32 38.64 -24.60 2.83
CA THR A 32 38.26 -23.74 3.95
C THR A 32 36.76 -23.42 4.02
N PRO A 33 36.06 -23.08 2.92
CA PRO A 33 34.63 -22.74 2.97
C PRO A 33 33.75 -23.89 3.46
N TYR A 34 34.15 -25.15 3.31
CA TYR A 34 33.36 -26.29 3.81
C TYR A 34 33.27 -26.30 5.33
N ALA A 35 34.34 -25.92 6.04
CA ALA A 35 34.33 -25.86 7.51
C ALA A 35 33.38 -24.78 8.04
N TYR A 36 33.27 -23.66 7.32
CA TYR A 36 32.32 -22.60 7.65
C TYR A 36 30.88 -22.95 7.29
N LEU A 37 30.65 -23.55 6.13
CA LEU A 37 29.32 -23.80 5.62
C LEU A 37 28.70 -25.09 6.16
N LEU A 38 29.50 -26.13 6.40
CA LEU A 38 29.05 -27.49 6.72
C LEU A 38 29.53 -27.97 8.10
N TYR A 39 29.49 -27.09 9.11
CA TYR A 39 29.84 -27.52 10.47
C TYR A 39 28.85 -28.57 11.05
N GLU A 40 27.61 -28.61 10.56
CA GLU A 40 26.62 -29.68 10.83
C GLU A 40 26.50 -30.69 9.67
N ILE A 41 27.62 -31.20 9.15
CA ILE A 41 27.63 -32.03 7.92
C ILE A 41 26.80 -33.32 8.04
N GLU A 42 26.70 -33.89 9.24
CA GLU A 42 25.91 -35.09 9.50
C GLU A 42 24.41 -34.82 9.24
N ALA A 43 23.85 -33.82 9.92
CA ALA A 43 22.46 -33.40 9.72
C ALA A 43 22.21 -32.93 8.28
N ALA A 44 23.14 -32.19 7.70
CA ALA A 44 23.04 -31.66 6.34
C ALA A 44 22.98 -32.75 5.27
N SER A 45 23.78 -33.81 5.43
CA SER A 45 23.91 -34.89 4.47
C SER A 45 22.94 -36.06 4.71
N GLY A 46 22.47 -36.23 5.94
CA GLY A 46 21.68 -37.39 6.38
C GLY A 46 22.47 -38.71 6.33
N ARG A 47 23.80 -38.65 6.40
CA ARG A 47 24.69 -39.82 6.25
C ARG A 47 25.49 -40.04 7.52
N VAL A 48 25.62 -41.31 7.91
CA VAL A 48 26.32 -41.71 9.15
C VAL A 48 27.85 -41.73 8.96
N HIS A 49 28.35 -42.29 7.86
CA HIS A 49 29.80 -42.42 7.64
C HIS A 49 30.43 -41.14 7.08
N SER A 50 31.53 -40.68 7.69
CA SER A 50 32.27 -39.47 7.29
C SER A 50 32.63 -39.43 5.81
N ASP A 51 33.11 -40.54 5.24
CA ASP A 51 33.45 -40.62 3.81
C ASP A 51 32.23 -40.41 2.92
N ALA A 52 31.06 -40.86 3.35
CA ALA A 52 29.81 -40.66 2.63
C ALA A 52 29.33 -39.21 2.76
N GLN A 53 29.47 -38.59 3.94
CA GLN A 53 29.18 -37.17 4.19
C GLN A 53 30.04 -36.27 3.28
N TRP A 54 31.35 -36.46 3.26
CA TRP A 54 32.28 -35.66 2.44
C TRP A 54 32.12 -35.88 0.94
N ARG A 55 31.81 -37.10 0.49
CA ARG A 55 31.43 -37.35 -0.92
C ARG A 55 30.18 -36.58 -1.32
N TRP A 56 29.18 -36.49 -0.43
CA TRP A 56 27.99 -35.68 -0.68
C TRP A 56 28.32 -34.18 -0.72
N ALA A 57 29.10 -33.69 0.25
CA ALA A 57 29.48 -32.29 0.34
C ALA A 57 30.22 -31.82 -0.91
N ARG A 58 31.24 -32.57 -1.34
CA ARG A 58 32.01 -32.25 -2.56
C ARG A 58 31.18 -32.37 -3.83
N LYS A 59 30.22 -33.30 -3.90
CA LYS A 59 29.32 -33.41 -5.05
C LYS A 59 28.34 -32.22 -5.13
N LYS A 60 27.75 -31.81 -4.00
CA LYS A 60 26.70 -30.78 -3.96
C LYS A 60 27.28 -29.36 -3.95
N TYR A 61 28.38 -29.15 -3.25
CA TYR A 61 29.02 -27.85 -3.02
C TYR A 61 30.42 -27.78 -3.61
N SER A 62 30.73 -28.48 -4.72
CA SER A 62 32.04 -28.38 -5.39
C SER A 62 32.42 -26.93 -5.74
N HIS A 63 31.43 -26.14 -6.14
CA HIS A 63 31.60 -24.75 -6.59
C HIS A 63 32.18 -23.82 -5.51
N ILE A 64 32.04 -24.14 -4.21
CA ILE A 64 32.56 -23.25 -3.15
C ILE A 64 34.08 -23.26 -3.06
N ALA A 65 34.72 -24.33 -3.56
CA ALA A 65 36.18 -24.45 -3.58
C ALA A 65 36.86 -23.44 -4.52
N ALA A 66 36.13 -22.94 -5.52
CA ALA A 66 36.56 -21.84 -6.41
C ALA A 66 36.67 -20.49 -5.68
N GLY A 67 36.35 -20.46 -4.40
CA GLY A 67 36.50 -19.30 -3.54
C GLY A 67 35.25 -18.44 -3.45
N GLY A 68 35.34 -17.45 -2.60
CA GLY A 68 34.29 -16.50 -2.31
C GLY A 68 34.59 -15.75 -1.02
N TRP A 69 33.56 -15.17 -0.42
CA TRP A 69 33.69 -14.52 0.86
C TRP A 69 32.67 -15.03 1.88
N TRP A 70 33.11 -15.13 3.13
CA TRP A 70 32.31 -15.45 4.30
C TRP A 70 32.06 -14.19 5.12
N CYS A 71 30.80 -13.94 5.46
CA CYS A 71 30.41 -12.87 6.38
C CYS A 71 29.66 -13.48 7.57
N ALA A 72 30.07 -13.12 8.78
CA ALA A 72 29.39 -13.49 10.03
C ALA A 72 29.28 -12.25 10.92
N GLY A 73 28.21 -12.18 11.72
CA GLY A 73 28.00 -11.12 12.70
C GLY A 73 28.42 -11.54 14.11
N LEU A 74 28.20 -10.65 15.07
CA LEU A 74 28.31 -10.92 16.50
C LEU A 74 27.01 -11.47 17.07
N ASP A 75 27.08 -12.28 18.12
CA ASP A 75 25.91 -12.88 18.77
C ASP A 75 25.42 -12.08 19.98
N PRO A 76 24.25 -11.40 19.92
CA PRO A 76 23.67 -10.73 21.08
C PRO A 76 23.31 -11.68 22.22
N LEU A 77 23.20 -12.99 21.96
CA LEU A 77 22.81 -14.00 22.94
C LEU A 77 24.01 -14.74 23.54
N ASP A 78 25.22 -14.47 23.04
CA ASP A 78 26.47 -15.08 23.52
C ASP A 78 27.54 -13.99 23.70
N ASN A 79 27.22 -12.98 24.51
CA ASN A 79 28.14 -11.91 24.92
C ASN A 79 28.92 -11.27 23.75
N TRP A 80 28.24 -11.06 22.62
CA TRP A 80 28.81 -10.46 21.41
C TRP A 80 30.00 -11.21 20.82
N GLN A 81 30.14 -12.52 21.11
CA GLN A 81 31.13 -13.35 20.45
C GLN A 81 30.82 -13.49 18.95
N PRO A 82 31.85 -13.65 18.09
CA PRO A 82 31.62 -13.91 16.68
C PRO A 82 30.75 -15.16 16.46
N MET A 83 29.67 -15.02 15.69
CA MET A 83 28.81 -16.15 15.36
C MET A 83 29.55 -17.17 14.51
N GLN A 84 29.34 -18.45 14.82
CA GLN A 84 29.68 -19.54 13.90
C GLN A 84 28.80 -19.51 12.64
N TRP A 85 27.54 -19.10 12.78
CA TRP A 85 26.62 -18.93 11.66
C TRP A 85 26.99 -17.72 10.80
N GLY A 86 26.82 -17.85 9.48
CA GLY A 86 27.07 -16.76 8.54
C GLY A 86 26.52 -17.01 7.14
N CYS A 87 27.04 -16.25 6.19
CA CYS A 87 26.70 -16.33 4.78
C CYS A 87 27.98 -16.46 3.95
N PHE A 88 27.99 -17.46 3.06
CA PHE A 88 29.00 -17.60 2.04
C PHE A 88 28.48 -17.09 0.69
N LYS A 89 29.20 -16.16 0.07
CA LYS A 89 28.97 -15.78 -1.32
C LYS A 89 30.06 -16.40 -2.21
N PRO A 90 29.76 -17.44 -3.01
CA PRO A 90 30.75 -18.03 -3.92
C PRO A 90 31.09 -17.09 -5.08
N ASN A 91 32.34 -17.15 -5.54
CA ASN A 91 32.79 -16.50 -6.77
C ASN A 91 32.04 -17.03 -8.00
N THR A 92 31.70 -18.32 -7.98
CA THR A 92 30.93 -19.02 -9.02
C THR A 92 29.66 -19.62 -8.40
N PRO A 93 28.56 -18.84 -8.32
CA PRO A 93 27.27 -19.32 -7.85
C PRO A 93 26.76 -20.53 -8.63
N ARG A 94 26.18 -21.52 -7.93
CA ARG A 94 25.54 -22.66 -8.58
C ARG A 94 24.09 -22.36 -8.98
N CYS A 95 23.58 -23.14 -9.94
CA CYS A 95 22.16 -23.18 -10.24
C CYS A 95 21.43 -24.16 -9.31
N GLY A 96 20.27 -23.74 -8.81
CA GLY A 96 19.34 -24.58 -8.05
C GLY A 96 18.52 -25.51 -8.94
N ALA A 97 17.61 -26.27 -8.32
CA ALA A 97 16.77 -27.27 -8.98
C ALA A 97 15.80 -26.71 -10.06
N GLU A 98 15.60 -25.40 -10.09
CA GLU A 98 14.72 -24.69 -11.02
C GLU A 98 15.49 -23.74 -11.95
N GLY A 99 16.80 -23.94 -12.11
CA GLY A 99 17.67 -23.05 -12.90
C GLY A 99 17.93 -21.68 -12.26
N LYS A 100 17.33 -21.38 -11.10
CA LYS A 100 17.59 -20.15 -10.34
C LYS A 100 18.99 -20.15 -9.75
N ILE A 101 19.73 -19.06 -9.97
CA ILE A 101 21.07 -18.87 -9.41
C ILE A 101 20.98 -18.67 -7.89
N ILE A 102 21.73 -19.48 -7.13
CA ILE A 102 21.86 -19.35 -5.68
C ILE A 102 23.08 -18.48 -5.39
N LYS A 103 22.82 -17.18 -5.18
CA LYS A 103 23.88 -16.18 -4.96
C LYS A 103 24.57 -16.32 -3.60
N TYR A 104 23.85 -16.82 -2.60
CA TYR A 104 24.29 -16.90 -1.22
C TYR A 104 23.99 -18.30 -0.67
N GLU A 105 24.95 -18.88 0.04
CA GLU A 105 24.84 -20.16 0.72
C GLU A 105 24.87 -19.92 2.24
N HIS A 106 23.97 -20.58 2.95
CA HIS A 106 23.90 -20.57 4.40
C HIS A 106 24.09 -22.00 4.93
N PRO A 107 24.56 -22.16 6.19
CA PRO A 107 24.66 -23.48 6.79
C PRO A 107 23.35 -24.27 6.67
N PRO A 108 23.37 -25.44 6.00
CA PRO A 108 22.17 -26.23 5.76
C PRO A 108 21.66 -26.85 7.06
N GLN A 109 20.33 -27.01 7.18
CA GLN A 109 19.68 -27.53 8.39
C GLN A 109 19.91 -26.69 9.66
N THR A 110 20.49 -25.50 9.54
CA THR A 110 20.56 -24.51 10.62
C THR A 110 19.56 -23.39 10.38
N PRO A 111 18.81 -22.94 11.41
CA PRO A 111 18.01 -21.73 11.31
C PRO A 111 18.86 -20.54 10.86
N THR A 112 18.34 -19.73 9.94
CA THR A 112 18.98 -18.47 9.57
C THR A 112 19.03 -17.53 10.78
N ARG A 113 20.12 -16.77 10.91
CA ARG A 113 20.31 -15.81 12.01
C ARG A 113 20.47 -14.39 11.45
N VAL A 114 20.80 -13.45 12.32
CA VAL A 114 20.86 -12.01 12.02
C VAL A 114 22.31 -11.53 12.04
N PHE A 115 22.66 -10.60 11.14
CA PHE A 115 24.00 -10.02 11.08
C PHE A 115 24.10 -8.73 11.90
N PHE A 116 24.80 -8.81 13.03
CA PHE A 116 25.29 -7.65 13.78
C PHE A 116 26.77 -7.45 13.42
N LEU A 117 27.05 -6.57 12.46
CA LEU A 117 28.42 -6.38 11.97
C LEU A 117 29.28 -5.68 13.03
N GLN A 118 30.53 -6.08 13.18
CA GLN A 118 31.53 -5.35 13.94
C GLN A 118 31.73 -3.94 13.35
N VAL A 119 31.84 -2.94 14.22
CA VAL A 119 31.89 -1.52 13.86
C VAL A 119 33.19 -0.91 14.39
N PRO A 120 33.98 -0.22 13.56
CA PRO A 120 35.20 0.46 14.02
C PRO A 120 34.85 1.69 14.88
N ASP A 121 35.75 2.05 15.80
CA ASP A 121 35.53 3.14 16.76
C ASP A 121 35.16 4.48 16.10
N ARG A 122 35.76 4.80 14.95
CA ARG A 122 35.44 6.04 14.20
C ARG A 122 33.98 6.11 13.78
N ILE A 123 33.39 4.97 13.40
CA ILE A 123 31.99 4.89 12.96
C ILE A 123 31.07 4.89 14.17
N TRP A 124 31.48 4.25 15.27
CA TRP A 124 30.76 4.38 16.54
C TRP A 124 30.66 5.85 16.98
N GLU A 125 31.75 6.62 16.88
CA GLU A 125 31.75 8.05 17.15
C GLU A 125 30.75 8.81 16.26
N GLN A 126 30.69 8.50 14.96
CA GLN A 126 29.69 9.08 14.05
C GLN A 126 28.25 8.75 14.47
N VAL A 127 27.98 7.51 14.92
CA VAL A 127 26.67 7.11 15.45
C VAL A 127 26.33 7.88 16.72
N SER A 128 27.31 8.07 17.61
CA SER A 128 27.18 8.85 18.85
C SER A 128 26.83 10.31 18.56
N GLU A 129 27.53 10.94 17.61
CA GLU A 129 27.26 12.31 17.17
C GLU A 129 25.88 12.46 16.55
N ARG A 130 25.49 11.55 15.65
CA ARG A 130 24.18 11.57 14.96
C ARG A 130 23.00 11.51 15.93
N TYR A 131 23.08 10.66 16.94
CA TYR A 131 22.00 10.47 17.90
C TYR A 131 22.15 11.30 19.18
N HIS A 132 23.22 12.09 19.29
CA HIS A 132 23.56 12.88 20.48
C HIS A 132 23.60 12.06 21.77
N VAL A 133 24.12 10.83 21.69
CA VAL A 133 24.29 9.93 22.84
C VAL A 133 25.79 9.73 23.08
N PRO A 134 26.36 10.18 24.21
CA PRO A 134 27.78 10.05 24.46
C PRO A 134 28.22 8.60 24.67
N ILE A 135 29.47 8.32 24.32
CA ILE A 135 30.15 7.04 24.58
C ILE A 135 31.01 7.19 25.84
N THR A 136 30.77 6.35 26.85
CA THR A 136 31.58 6.31 28.07
C THR A 136 32.70 5.27 27.97
N SER A 137 33.66 5.32 28.89
CA SER A 137 34.72 4.31 28.97
C SER A 137 34.20 2.90 29.27
N GLU A 138 33.08 2.78 30.00
CA GLU A 138 32.40 1.51 30.26
C GLU A 138 31.75 0.97 28.98
N ASP A 139 31.10 1.84 28.20
CA ASP A 139 30.51 1.47 26.92
C ASP A 139 31.58 0.87 25.99
N ARG A 140 32.76 1.50 25.88
CA ARG A 140 33.89 1.00 25.07
C ARG A 140 34.35 -0.41 25.46
N GLN A 141 34.23 -0.79 26.74
CA GLN A 141 34.57 -2.15 27.20
C GLN A 141 33.52 -3.17 26.77
N GLN A 142 32.26 -2.74 26.68
CA GLN A 142 31.12 -3.58 26.31
C GLN A 142 30.91 -3.70 24.79
N GLY A 143 31.34 -2.70 24.03
CA GLY A 143 31.29 -2.67 22.58
C GLY A 143 30.04 -1.99 21.99
N PHE A 144 30.11 -1.73 20.69
CA PHE A 144 29.13 -0.93 19.95
C PHE A 144 27.69 -1.41 20.14
N TRP A 145 27.41 -2.70 19.90
CA TRP A 145 26.04 -3.22 19.93
C TRP A 145 25.44 -3.29 21.34
N GLN A 146 26.26 -3.54 22.35
CA GLN A 146 25.81 -3.45 23.75
C GLN A 146 25.39 -2.02 24.10
N TRP A 147 26.15 -1.02 23.65
CA TRP A 147 25.80 0.39 23.81
C TRP A 147 24.53 0.77 23.04
N VAL A 148 24.39 0.33 21.78
CA VAL A 148 23.14 0.52 21.00
C VAL A 148 21.93 -0.07 21.72
N TRP A 149 22.10 -1.27 22.28
CA TRP A 149 21.06 -1.92 23.06
C TRP A 149 20.75 -1.13 24.33
N ALA A 150 21.74 -0.88 25.19
CA ALA A 150 21.58 -0.27 26.50
C ALA A 150 21.05 1.18 26.46
N LYS A 151 21.43 1.96 25.44
CA LYS A 151 20.98 3.35 25.26
C LYS A 151 19.67 3.47 24.47
N ASN A 152 19.05 2.35 24.11
CA ASN A 152 17.80 2.29 23.35
C ASN A 152 17.83 3.03 22.01
N LEU A 153 18.99 3.05 21.34
CA LEU A 153 19.18 3.79 20.08
C LEU A 153 18.26 3.28 18.95
N PRO A 154 17.84 4.15 18.02
CA PRO A 154 17.12 3.73 16.82
C PRO A 154 17.92 2.71 16.00
N ILE A 155 17.24 1.71 15.44
CA ILE A 155 17.86 0.72 14.56
C ILE A 155 17.20 0.64 13.20
N VAL A 156 18.00 0.44 12.16
CA VAL A 156 17.54 0.22 10.79
C VAL A 156 17.72 -1.25 10.42
N ILE A 157 16.64 -1.93 10.05
CA ILE A 157 16.64 -3.33 9.62
C ILE A 157 16.58 -3.38 8.09
N VAL A 158 17.59 -4.00 7.49
CA VAL A 158 17.75 -4.10 6.03
C VAL A 158 17.97 -5.55 5.58
N GLU A 159 17.79 -5.82 4.28
CA GLU A 159 18.09 -7.12 3.68
C GLU A 159 19.53 -7.16 3.14
N GLY A 160 20.41 -7.91 3.81
CA GLY A 160 21.77 -8.20 3.36
C GLY A 160 22.86 -7.37 4.05
N ALA A 161 24.01 -8.02 4.28
CA ALA A 161 25.10 -7.44 5.07
C ALA A 161 25.74 -6.19 4.45
N LYS A 162 25.87 -6.11 3.11
CA LYS A 162 26.40 -4.92 2.45
C LYS A 162 25.55 -3.67 2.69
N LYS A 163 24.22 -3.84 2.72
CA LYS A 163 23.26 -2.77 3.00
C LYS A 163 23.42 -2.24 4.42
N ALA A 164 23.56 -3.15 5.39
CA ALA A 164 23.85 -2.76 6.78
C ALA A 164 25.22 -2.08 6.89
N GLY A 165 26.25 -2.61 6.21
CA GLY A 165 27.57 -1.99 6.15
C GLY A 165 27.56 -0.58 5.58
N CYS A 166 26.77 -0.34 4.53
CA CYS A 166 26.60 0.99 3.93
C CYS A 166 25.97 1.95 4.92
N LEU A 167 24.88 1.56 5.59
CA LEU A 167 24.20 2.43 6.55
C LEU A 167 25.03 2.67 7.83
N LEU A 168 25.77 1.66 8.29
CA LEU A 168 26.74 1.81 9.37
C LEU A 168 27.82 2.83 8.97
N THR A 169 28.31 2.78 7.73
CA THR A 169 29.29 3.76 7.20
C THR A 169 28.80 5.21 7.26
N LEU A 170 27.49 5.42 7.18
CA LEU A 170 26.83 6.74 7.30
C LEU A 170 26.44 7.09 8.75
N GLY A 171 26.82 6.27 9.74
CA GLY A 171 26.52 6.50 11.14
C GLY A 171 25.10 6.08 11.58
N TYR A 172 24.43 5.20 10.86
CA TYR A 172 23.15 4.60 11.30
C TYR A 172 23.38 3.19 11.85
N ALA A 173 22.86 2.90 13.05
CA ALA A 173 22.89 1.55 13.61
C ALA A 173 22.00 0.61 12.77
N ALA A 174 22.63 -0.16 11.88
CA ALA A 174 21.92 -0.99 10.92
C ALA A 174 22.20 -2.49 11.12
N ILE A 175 21.12 -3.27 11.13
CA ILE A 175 21.12 -4.72 11.32
C ILE A 175 20.68 -5.39 10.02
N ALA A 176 21.41 -6.40 9.57
CA ALA A 176 21.10 -7.11 8.33
C ALA A 176 20.39 -8.43 8.58
N LEU A 177 19.32 -8.68 7.82
CA LEU A 177 18.69 -9.98 7.66
C LEU A 177 19.26 -10.70 6.43
N PRO A 178 19.37 -12.05 6.44
CA PRO A 178 19.78 -12.82 5.27
C PRO A 178 18.74 -12.80 4.13
N GLY A 179 17.52 -12.40 4.45
CA GLY A 179 16.39 -12.23 3.53
C GLY A 179 15.22 -11.58 4.26
N VAL A 180 14.22 -11.05 3.55
CA VAL A 180 13.06 -10.39 4.16
C VAL A 180 12.27 -11.26 5.16
N THR A 181 12.31 -12.59 5.00
CA THR A 181 11.69 -13.56 5.92
C THR A 181 12.57 -13.89 7.13
N GLY A 182 13.78 -13.34 7.20
CA GLY A 182 14.81 -13.73 8.17
C GLY A 182 14.50 -13.29 9.60
N GLY A 183 13.77 -12.20 9.77
CA GLY A 183 13.52 -11.58 11.08
C GLY A 183 12.34 -12.15 11.87
N VAL A 184 11.43 -12.87 11.22
CA VAL A 184 10.21 -13.41 11.85
C VAL A 184 10.11 -14.92 11.60
N ARG A 185 9.60 -15.65 12.58
CA ARG A 185 9.23 -17.06 12.47
C ARG A 185 7.73 -17.21 12.58
N THR A 186 7.18 -18.12 11.78
CA THR A 186 5.74 -18.45 11.78
C THR A 186 5.50 -19.94 12.00
N LYS A 187 6.55 -20.66 12.40
CA LYS A 187 6.52 -22.08 12.70
C LYS A 187 7.27 -22.36 14.00
N THR A 188 6.82 -23.38 14.73
CA THR A 188 7.53 -23.94 15.87
C THR A 188 8.78 -24.69 15.41
N GLN A 189 9.65 -25.08 16.34
CA GLN A 189 10.81 -25.94 16.07
C GLN A 189 10.42 -27.29 15.44
N PHE A 190 9.18 -27.75 15.65
CA PHE A 190 8.63 -28.97 15.07
C PHE A 190 7.97 -28.76 13.70
N GLY A 191 7.96 -27.52 13.18
CA GLY A 191 7.44 -27.18 11.86
C GLY A 191 5.94 -26.85 11.82
N GLU A 192 5.26 -26.87 12.96
CA GLU A 192 3.85 -26.53 13.09
C GLU A 192 3.62 -25.03 12.96
N LYS A 193 2.52 -24.61 12.35
CA LYS A 193 2.19 -23.18 12.18
C LYS A 193 1.90 -22.56 13.55
N CYS A 194 2.52 -21.42 13.83
CA CYS A 194 2.28 -20.64 15.04
C CYS A 194 2.07 -19.16 14.72
N SER A 195 1.67 -18.38 15.73
CA SER A 195 1.66 -16.92 15.65
C SER A 195 3.05 -16.40 15.28
N PRO A 196 3.16 -15.36 14.44
CA PRO A 196 4.45 -14.74 14.12
C PRO A 196 5.19 -14.26 15.36
N TYR A 197 6.49 -14.56 15.47
CA TYR A 197 7.37 -14.07 16.53
C TYR A 197 8.74 -13.65 15.98
N LEU A 198 9.39 -12.68 16.62
CA LEU A 198 10.74 -12.25 16.25
C LEU A 198 11.73 -13.39 16.46
N VAL A 199 12.75 -13.46 15.61
CA VAL A 199 13.92 -14.29 15.93
C VAL A 199 14.56 -13.83 17.25
N PRO A 200 15.15 -14.74 18.05
CA PRO A 200 15.67 -14.43 19.38
C PRO A 200 16.57 -13.19 19.46
N GLU A 201 17.37 -12.95 18.43
CA GLU A 201 18.29 -11.81 18.35
C GLU A 201 17.57 -10.47 18.15
N LEU A 202 16.52 -10.46 17.34
CA LEU A 202 15.69 -9.25 17.20
C LEU A 202 14.82 -9.04 18.43
N GLN A 203 14.36 -10.13 19.07
CA GLN A 203 13.63 -10.06 20.33
C GLN A 203 14.47 -9.40 21.44
N HIS A 204 15.79 -9.64 21.47
CA HIS A 204 16.71 -8.96 22.38
C HIS A 204 16.70 -7.42 22.21
N PHE A 205 16.52 -6.94 20.98
CA PHE A 205 16.44 -5.50 20.65
C PHE A 205 15.02 -4.91 20.67
N ALA A 206 13.99 -5.74 20.87
CA ALA A 206 12.60 -5.30 20.92
C ALA A 206 12.27 -4.71 22.31
N THR A 207 12.90 -3.58 22.61
CA THR A 207 12.78 -2.85 23.88
C THR A 207 11.76 -1.72 23.76
N SER A 208 10.90 -1.55 24.78
CA SER A 208 9.85 -0.52 24.80
C SER A 208 10.42 0.86 24.47
N GLY A 209 9.72 1.60 23.61
CA GLY A 209 10.11 2.94 23.15
C GLY A 209 11.27 3.00 22.16
N ARG A 210 11.88 1.88 21.73
CA ARG A 210 12.88 1.90 20.66
C ARG A 210 12.23 2.24 19.33
N GLU A 211 12.86 3.10 18.54
CA GLU A 211 12.47 3.34 17.14
C GLU A 211 13.12 2.30 16.21
N ILE A 212 12.29 1.62 15.43
CA ILE A 212 12.67 0.60 14.45
C ILE A 212 12.32 1.11 13.06
N TYR A 213 13.32 1.16 12.18
CA TYR A 213 13.16 1.49 10.78
C TYR A 213 13.31 0.23 9.95
N ILE A 214 12.33 -0.08 9.11
CA ILE A 214 12.41 -1.22 8.17
C ILE A 214 12.68 -0.67 6.77
N GLY A 215 13.82 -1.04 6.18
CA GLY A 215 14.26 -0.60 4.86
C GLY A 215 14.63 -1.78 3.97
N PHE A 216 13.61 -2.44 3.39
CA PHE A 216 13.80 -3.54 2.45
C PHE A 216 13.87 -3.05 1.00
N ASP A 217 14.38 -3.92 0.12
CA ASP A 217 14.65 -3.60 -1.28
C ASP A 217 13.40 -3.12 -2.04
N HIS A 218 13.61 -2.15 -2.93
CA HIS A 218 12.63 -1.77 -3.94
C HIS A 218 12.48 -2.87 -4.99
N ASP A 219 11.24 -3.17 -5.39
CA ASP A 219 10.96 -4.13 -6.45
C ASP A 219 9.84 -3.61 -7.35
N ILE A 220 9.86 -4.02 -8.62
CA ILE A 220 8.88 -3.63 -9.65
C ILE A 220 7.88 -4.75 -9.93
N LYS A 221 8.19 -5.99 -9.52
CA LYS A 221 7.32 -7.15 -9.75
C LYS A 221 6.26 -7.18 -8.66
N ARG A 222 5.00 -7.02 -9.05
CA ARG A 222 3.82 -7.08 -8.15
C ARG A 222 3.89 -8.21 -7.12
N GLN A 223 4.16 -9.44 -7.55
CA GLN A 223 4.22 -10.57 -6.63
C GLN A 223 5.34 -10.44 -5.59
N THR A 224 6.49 -9.89 -5.98
CA THR A 224 7.59 -9.61 -5.06
C THR A 224 7.20 -8.49 -4.10
N ILE A 225 6.62 -7.39 -4.58
CA ILE A 225 6.14 -6.27 -3.75
C ILE A 225 5.17 -6.80 -2.68
N ARG A 226 4.15 -7.59 -3.07
CA ARG A 226 3.20 -8.20 -2.13
C ARG A 226 3.88 -9.08 -1.09
N ASN A 227 4.86 -9.87 -1.50
CA ASN A 227 5.61 -10.73 -0.59
C ASN A 227 6.45 -9.91 0.40
N VAL A 228 7.18 -8.90 -0.07
CA VAL A 228 7.99 -8.01 0.76
C VAL A 228 7.12 -7.25 1.75
N ASN A 229 6.02 -6.63 1.28
CA ASN A 229 5.08 -5.90 2.13
C ASN A 229 4.48 -6.80 3.22
N ARG A 230 4.16 -8.06 2.88
CA ARG A 230 3.69 -9.03 3.88
C ARG A 230 4.74 -9.30 4.96
N GLU A 231 6.02 -9.40 4.60
CA GLU A 231 7.08 -9.62 5.60
C GLU A 231 7.39 -8.36 6.41
N ILE A 232 7.31 -7.16 5.81
CA ILE A 232 7.36 -5.88 6.54
C ILE A 232 6.22 -5.80 7.56
N ASP A 233 5.00 -6.16 7.16
CA ASP A 233 3.82 -6.13 8.03
C ASP A 233 3.97 -7.06 9.24
N LYS A 234 4.40 -8.31 9.03
CA LYS A 234 4.69 -9.24 10.14
C LYS A 234 5.77 -8.70 11.07
N LEU A 235 6.89 -8.22 10.52
CA LEU A 235 8.01 -7.72 11.30
C LEU A 235 7.61 -6.50 12.14
N GLY A 236 6.92 -5.54 11.51
CA GLY A 236 6.43 -4.33 12.17
C GLY A 236 5.42 -4.63 13.27
N GLN A 237 4.49 -5.56 13.04
CA GLN A 237 3.53 -5.99 14.07
C GLN A 237 4.23 -6.62 15.29
N CYS A 238 5.25 -7.47 15.08
CA CYS A 238 5.98 -8.06 16.18
C CYS A 238 6.75 -7.01 17.01
N PHE A 239 7.36 -6.01 16.39
CA PHE A 239 8.01 -4.90 17.12
C PHE A 239 7.01 -3.99 17.82
N GLN A 240 5.87 -3.68 17.21
CA GLN A 240 4.79 -2.91 17.87
C GLN A 240 4.24 -3.64 19.09
N ALA A 241 4.14 -4.97 19.04
CA ALA A 241 3.72 -5.78 20.20
C ALA A 241 4.71 -5.68 21.37
N ALA A 242 5.97 -5.33 21.10
CA ALA A 242 7.00 -5.02 22.10
C ALA A 242 7.10 -3.51 22.42
N GLU A 243 6.07 -2.73 22.09
CA GLU A 243 5.99 -1.29 22.35
C GLU A 243 7.08 -0.45 21.66
N CYS A 244 7.67 -0.96 20.58
CA CYS A 244 8.58 -0.18 19.75
C CYS A 244 7.82 0.79 18.84
N GLY A 245 8.41 1.96 18.60
CA GLY A 245 8.01 2.82 17.48
C GLY A 245 8.48 2.18 16.17
N VAL A 246 7.61 2.07 15.17
CA VAL A 246 7.94 1.43 13.89
C VAL A 246 7.70 2.39 12.73
N LYS A 247 8.72 2.54 11.89
CA LYS A 247 8.69 3.30 10.64
C LYS A 247 9.20 2.45 9.48
N VAL A 248 8.74 2.77 8.28
CA VAL A 248 9.15 2.09 7.04
C VAL A 248 9.81 3.10 6.11
N ILE A 249 11.06 2.82 5.75
CA ILE A 249 11.80 3.56 4.74
C ILE A 249 11.43 2.95 3.38
N CYS A 250 10.76 3.73 2.53
CA CYS A 250 10.38 3.31 1.19
C CYS A 250 11.36 3.92 0.18
N LEU A 251 12.21 3.09 -0.42
CA LEU A 251 13.09 3.52 -1.50
C LEU A 251 12.26 3.93 -2.73
N PRO A 252 12.55 5.09 -3.35
CA PRO A 252 11.75 5.61 -4.48
C PRO A 252 12.02 4.88 -5.80
N GLY A 253 13.09 4.09 -5.87
CA GLY A 253 13.63 3.56 -7.12
C GLY A 253 14.33 4.65 -7.96
N PRO A 254 15.00 4.27 -9.06
CA PRO A 254 15.05 2.92 -9.62
C PRO A 254 16.02 1.97 -8.87
N GLU A 255 16.87 2.49 -8.00
CA GLU A 255 17.84 1.68 -7.24
C GLU A 255 17.12 0.65 -6.38
N LYS A 256 17.65 -0.58 -6.37
CA LYS A 256 17.01 -1.71 -5.69
C LYS A 256 17.32 -1.69 -4.20
N GLY A 257 18.60 -1.69 -3.86
CA GLY A 257 19.07 -1.67 -2.47
C GLY A 257 19.31 -0.26 -1.95
N VAL A 258 19.29 -0.12 -0.62
CA VAL A 258 19.68 1.16 0.01
C VAL A 258 21.16 1.48 -0.23
N ASP A 259 22.01 0.46 -0.37
CA ASP A 259 23.42 0.63 -0.74
C ASP A 259 23.55 1.22 -2.16
N ASP A 260 22.82 0.66 -3.12
CA ASP A 260 22.77 1.22 -4.49
C ASP A 260 22.24 2.67 -4.49
N PHE A 261 21.17 2.93 -3.71
CA PHE A 261 20.56 4.26 -3.60
C PHE A 261 21.54 5.29 -3.03
N VAL A 262 22.24 4.97 -1.94
CA VAL A 262 23.23 5.87 -1.33
C VAL A 262 24.38 6.16 -2.28
N VAL A 263 24.88 5.14 -3.00
CA VAL A 263 26.00 5.31 -3.95
C VAL A 263 25.62 6.23 -5.11
N VAL A 264 24.37 6.17 -5.58
CA VAL A 264 23.90 6.97 -6.71
C VAL A 264 23.42 8.36 -6.28
N GLN A 265 22.66 8.46 -5.18
CA GLN A 265 21.94 9.68 -4.77
C GLN A 265 22.62 10.44 -3.62
N GLY A 266 23.57 9.81 -2.92
CA GLY A 266 24.30 10.41 -1.80
C GLY A 266 23.66 10.23 -0.42
N GLU A 267 24.41 10.63 0.61
CA GLU A 267 24.00 10.54 2.02
C GLU A 267 22.79 11.45 2.34
N ASP A 268 22.79 12.69 1.86
CA ASP A 268 21.72 13.66 2.12
C ASP A 268 20.37 13.13 1.65
N ALA A 269 20.32 12.51 0.48
CA ALA A 269 19.10 11.89 -0.06
C ALA A 269 18.60 10.74 0.83
N PHE A 270 19.49 9.96 1.45
CA PHE A 270 19.09 8.93 2.40
C PHE A 270 18.66 9.54 3.75
N CYS A 271 19.29 10.63 4.19
CA CYS A 271 18.86 11.36 5.38
C CYS A 271 17.42 11.85 5.25
N ASP A 272 17.06 12.43 4.09
CA ASP A 272 15.69 12.82 3.76
C ASP A 272 14.70 11.63 3.82
N LEU A 273 15.11 10.46 3.31
CA LEU A 273 14.29 9.24 3.39
C LEU A 273 14.11 8.72 4.82
N TYR A 274 15.16 8.80 5.63
CA TYR A 274 15.15 8.38 7.03
C TYR A 274 14.24 9.29 7.86
N GLU A 275 14.38 10.61 7.71
CA GLU A 275 13.53 11.60 8.39
C GLU A 275 12.08 11.55 7.92
N GLY A 276 11.88 11.34 6.60
CA GLY A 276 10.57 11.17 5.97
C GLY A 276 9.97 9.76 6.11
N ALA A 277 10.59 8.85 6.87
CA ALA A 277 10.14 7.48 7.01
C ALA A 277 8.70 7.40 7.55
N GLN A 278 7.86 6.60 6.89
CA GLN A 278 6.44 6.55 7.19
C GLN A 278 6.19 5.76 8.48
N ALA A 279 5.47 6.33 9.44
CA ALA A 279 5.01 5.56 10.60
C ALA A 279 4.18 4.36 10.12
N PHE A 280 4.41 3.21 10.76
CA PHE A 280 3.93 1.91 10.29
C PHE A 280 2.42 1.86 10.06
N SER A 281 1.62 2.52 10.90
CA SER A 281 0.16 2.60 10.75
C SER A 281 -0.28 3.32 9.47
N PHE A 282 0.41 4.38 9.07
CA PHE A 282 0.16 5.07 7.81
C PHE A 282 0.64 4.23 6.63
N TRP A 283 1.80 3.59 6.75
CA TRP A 283 2.30 2.68 5.74
C TRP A 283 1.34 1.51 5.48
N GLN A 284 0.81 0.87 6.53
CA GLN A 284 -0.21 -0.19 6.44
C GLN A 284 -1.47 0.30 5.74
N THR A 285 -1.98 1.47 6.17
CA THR A 285 -3.18 2.06 5.56
C THR A 285 -2.96 2.32 4.08
N ARG A 286 -1.79 2.84 3.69
CA ARG A 286 -1.45 3.14 2.30
C ARG A 286 -1.43 1.89 1.42
N GLN A 287 -1.03 0.72 1.94
CA GLN A 287 -0.99 -0.52 1.16
C GLN A 287 -2.37 -0.88 0.56
N SER A 288 -3.46 -0.58 1.27
CA SER A 288 -4.82 -0.84 0.80
C SER A 288 -5.24 0.01 -0.41
N TRP A 289 -4.50 1.07 -0.74
CA TRP A 289 -4.81 2.01 -1.83
C TRP A 289 -3.78 1.97 -2.97
N GLN A 290 -2.85 1.00 -2.95
CA GLN A 290 -1.84 0.91 -4.00
C GLN A 290 -2.38 0.19 -5.23
N LEU A 291 -1.98 0.68 -6.40
CA LEU A 291 -2.13 0.02 -7.69
C LEU A 291 -0.74 -0.40 -8.17
N THR A 292 -0.45 -1.70 -8.08
CA THR A 292 0.87 -2.31 -8.38
C THR A 292 0.86 -3.16 -9.64
N TYR A 293 -0.27 -3.22 -10.34
CA TYR A 293 -0.34 -3.81 -11.68
C TYR A 293 0.56 -3.07 -12.68
N PRO A 294 1.15 -3.79 -13.67
CA PRO A 294 1.88 -3.15 -14.75
C PRO A 294 1.03 -2.09 -15.45
N VAL A 295 1.58 -0.88 -15.55
CA VAL A 295 0.89 0.23 -16.21
C VAL A 295 1.11 0.13 -17.72
N ALA A 296 0.02 -0.12 -18.46
CA ALA A 296 0.04 -0.20 -19.92
C ALA A 296 0.02 1.19 -20.58
N LEU A 297 -0.59 2.18 -19.92
CA LEU A 297 -0.63 3.57 -20.37
C LEU A 297 -0.38 4.53 -19.21
N ARG A 298 0.67 5.34 -19.30
CA ARG A 298 0.94 6.40 -18.32
C ARG A 298 0.69 7.77 -18.96
N LEU A 299 -0.14 8.58 -18.32
CA LEU A 299 -0.55 9.90 -18.76
C LEU A 299 -0.19 10.95 -17.70
N CYS A 300 -0.06 12.21 -18.13
CA CYS A 300 0.07 13.34 -17.21
C CYS A 300 -0.68 14.54 -17.81
N GLN A 301 -2.00 14.43 -17.87
CA GLN A 301 -2.87 15.43 -18.49
C GLN A 301 -4.12 15.70 -17.68
N ARG A 302 -4.63 16.93 -17.78
CA ARG A 302 -5.80 17.34 -17.03
C ARG A 302 -7.05 16.61 -17.49
N TYR A 303 -7.25 16.40 -18.78
CA TYR A 303 -8.46 15.79 -19.33
C TYR A 303 -8.10 14.53 -20.11
N LEU A 304 -8.85 13.44 -19.89
CA LEU A 304 -8.71 12.17 -20.60
C LEU A 304 -9.58 12.20 -21.86
N GLU A 305 -9.06 12.77 -22.95
CA GLU A 305 -9.85 13.00 -24.16
C GLU A 305 -9.83 11.80 -25.13
N GLU A 306 -8.72 11.06 -25.20
CA GLU A 306 -8.58 9.89 -26.09
C GLU A 306 -7.86 8.75 -25.36
N VAL A 307 -8.60 7.95 -24.59
CA VAL A 307 -8.06 6.73 -24.00
C VAL A 307 -8.21 5.58 -25.01
N PRO A 308 -7.11 4.90 -25.40
CA PRO A 308 -7.16 3.79 -26.36
C PRO A 308 -7.64 2.51 -25.67
N TYR A 309 -8.95 2.43 -25.41
CA TYR A 309 -9.55 1.25 -24.78
C TYR A 309 -9.32 -0.01 -25.62
N PRO A 310 -8.89 -1.14 -25.02
CA PRO A 310 -8.86 -2.43 -25.72
C PRO A 310 -10.27 -2.87 -26.10
N GLN A 311 -10.37 -3.74 -27.11
CA GLN A 311 -11.66 -4.25 -27.59
C GLN A 311 -12.33 -5.19 -26.57
N SER A 312 -11.56 -5.93 -25.78
CA SER A 312 -12.05 -6.87 -24.78
C SER A 312 -11.15 -6.93 -23.54
N GLY A 313 -11.64 -7.57 -22.48
CA GLY A 313 -10.90 -7.79 -21.24
C GLY A 313 -11.25 -6.81 -20.12
N LEU A 314 -10.36 -6.72 -19.13
CA LEU A 314 -10.53 -5.85 -17.96
C LEU A 314 -9.64 -4.61 -18.09
N VAL A 315 -10.24 -3.44 -17.97
CA VAL A 315 -9.58 -2.13 -17.99
C VAL A 315 -9.66 -1.50 -16.61
N GLY A 316 -8.52 -1.06 -16.10
CA GLY A 316 -8.43 -0.22 -14.90
C GLY A 316 -7.93 1.18 -15.25
N ILE A 317 -8.67 2.23 -14.90
CA ILE A 317 -8.22 3.63 -15.05
C ILE A 317 -8.10 4.29 -13.68
N GLN A 318 -6.87 4.58 -13.27
CA GLN A 318 -6.58 5.43 -12.14
C GLN A 318 -6.31 6.85 -12.62
N SER A 319 -7.23 7.78 -12.33
CA SER A 319 -7.04 9.18 -12.73
C SER A 319 -7.68 10.15 -11.74
N PRO A 320 -6.97 11.24 -11.36
CA PRO A 320 -7.43 12.20 -10.36
C PRO A 320 -8.86 12.72 -10.56
N LYS A 321 -9.45 13.26 -9.50
CA LYS A 321 -10.80 13.81 -9.55
C LYS A 321 -10.84 15.03 -10.48
N GLY A 322 -11.89 15.10 -11.30
CA GLY A 322 -12.10 16.22 -12.22
C GLY A 322 -11.24 16.19 -13.49
N THR A 323 -10.66 15.03 -13.84
CA THR A 323 -9.84 14.86 -15.04
C THR A 323 -10.60 14.34 -16.27
N GLY A 324 -11.93 14.41 -16.27
CA GLY A 324 -12.73 13.97 -17.40
C GLY A 324 -12.78 12.46 -17.63
N LYS A 325 -12.65 11.63 -16.59
CA LYS A 325 -12.78 10.15 -16.69
C LYS A 325 -14.04 9.71 -17.44
N THR A 326 -15.19 10.21 -17.00
CA THR A 326 -16.48 9.94 -17.63
C THR A 326 -16.52 10.47 -19.07
N GLN A 327 -15.92 11.62 -19.37
CA GLN A 327 -15.84 12.16 -20.73
C GLN A 327 -14.98 11.28 -21.66
N GLY A 328 -13.91 10.67 -21.15
CA GLY A 328 -13.06 9.77 -21.94
C GLY A 328 -13.78 8.54 -22.47
N LEU A 329 -14.91 8.15 -21.86
CA LEU A 329 -15.74 7.03 -22.33
C LEU A 329 -16.66 7.38 -23.52
N ILE A 330 -16.81 8.66 -23.87
CA ILE A 330 -17.81 9.10 -24.86
C ILE A 330 -17.59 8.40 -26.20
N ASN A 331 -16.35 8.34 -26.70
CA ASN A 331 -16.06 7.71 -27.99
C ASN A 331 -16.35 6.21 -27.96
N LEU A 332 -15.89 5.50 -26.91
CA LEU A 332 -16.12 4.07 -26.73
C LEU A 332 -17.63 3.73 -26.74
N VAL A 333 -18.43 4.51 -26.01
CA VAL A 333 -19.87 4.29 -25.90
C VAL A 333 -20.59 4.69 -27.18
N SER A 334 -20.25 5.84 -27.78
CA SER A 334 -20.84 6.30 -29.03
C SER A 334 -20.62 5.29 -30.16
N ASP A 335 -19.42 4.71 -30.28
CA ASP A 335 -19.11 3.69 -31.28
C ASP A 335 -19.94 2.41 -31.08
N ALA A 336 -20.11 1.97 -29.83
CA ALA A 336 -20.94 0.81 -29.51
C ALA A 336 -22.42 1.05 -29.83
N LEU A 337 -22.94 2.24 -29.49
CA LEU A 337 -24.32 2.63 -29.80
C LEU A 337 -24.55 2.79 -31.30
N HIS A 338 -23.58 3.34 -32.04
CA HIS A 338 -23.69 3.56 -33.48
C HIS A 338 -23.66 2.24 -34.27
N THR A 339 -22.77 1.31 -33.90
CA THR A 339 -22.67 0.00 -34.55
C THR A 339 -23.79 -0.95 -34.13
N GLY A 340 -24.32 -0.80 -32.91
CA GLY A 340 -25.33 -1.70 -32.36
C GLY A 340 -24.83 -3.11 -32.04
N ASN A 341 -23.53 -3.37 -32.19
CA ASN A 341 -22.93 -4.70 -32.06
C ASN A 341 -22.72 -5.13 -30.61
N ARG A 342 -22.77 -4.18 -29.66
CA ARG A 342 -22.47 -4.43 -28.25
C ARG A 342 -23.43 -3.63 -27.37
N ARG A 343 -23.96 -4.29 -26.34
CA ARG A 343 -24.74 -3.62 -25.29
C ARG A 343 -23.82 -2.85 -24.35
N VAL A 344 -24.28 -1.72 -23.82
CA VAL A 344 -23.55 -0.91 -22.83
C VAL A 344 -24.28 -0.89 -21.50
N LEU A 345 -23.63 -1.37 -20.44
CA LEU A 345 -24.15 -1.34 -19.07
C LEU A 345 -23.35 -0.35 -18.22
N ILE A 346 -24.02 0.60 -17.58
CA ILE A 346 -23.36 1.52 -16.64
C ILE A 346 -23.82 1.16 -15.22
N ILE A 347 -22.89 0.71 -14.38
CA ILE A 347 -23.16 0.34 -13.00
C ILE A 347 -22.68 1.47 -12.09
N THR A 348 -23.56 1.94 -11.22
CA THR A 348 -23.28 3.00 -10.24
C THR A 348 -23.74 2.62 -8.84
N HIS A 349 -23.40 3.43 -7.85
CA HIS A 349 -23.82 3.25 -6.45
C HIS A 349 -24.91 4.26 -6.02
N ARG A 350 -25.32 5.18 -6.90
CA ARG A 350 -26.35 6.19 -6.65
C ARG A 350 -27.12 6.52 -7.92
N ILE A 351 -28.46 6.54 -7.81
CA ILE A 351 -29.36 6.80 -8.93
C ILE A 351 -29.08 8.15 -9.63
N GLN A 352 -28.96 9.24 -8.88
CA GLN A 352 -28.74 10.58 -9.43
C GLN A 352 -27.40 10.70 -10.16
N LEU A 353 -26.36 10.06 -9.62
CA LEU A 353 -25.05 10.00 -10.27
C LEU A 353 -25.15 9.17 -11.56
N GLY A 354 -25.82 8.02 -11.50
CA GLY A 354 -26.09 7.18 -12.67
C GLY A 354 -26.78 7.91 -13.80
N ARG A 355 -27.84 8.67 -13.51
CA ARG A 355 -28.54 9.51 -14.51
C ARG A 355 -27.61 10.55 -15.14
N ALA A 356 -26.79 11.23 -14.35
CA ALA A 356 -25.85 12.23 -14.88
C ALA A 356 -24.78 11.61 -15.79
N ILE A 357 -24.25 10.43 -15.43
CA ILE A 357 -23.30 9.68 -16.26
C ILE A 357 -23.97 9.22 -17.55
N CYS A 358 -25.16 8.62 -17.45
CA CYS A 358 -25.96 8.15 -18.59
C CYS A 358 -26.25 9.28 -19.58
N ALA A 359 -26.71 10.44 -19.09
CA ALA A 359 -26.94 11.62 -19.90
C ALA A 359 -25.66 12.15 -20.59
N THR A 360 -24.50 12.04 -19.93
CA THR A 360 -23.21 12.41 -20.51
C THR A 360 -22.81 11.46 -21.64
N LEU A 361 -23.12 10.17 -21.51
CA LEU A 361 -22.73 9.11 -22.44
C LEU A 361 -23.77 8.81 -23.52
N GLY A 362 -24.94 9.45 -23.48
CA GLY A 362 -26.04 9.19 -24.42
C GLY A 362 -26.73 7.84 -24.23
N VAL A 363 -26.67 7.28 -23.02
CA VAL A 363 -27.32 6.01 -22.64
C VAL A 363 -28.53 6.32 -21.75
N ASN A 364 -29.60 5.53 -21.85
CA ASN A 364 -30.78 5.71 -20.99
C ASN A 364 -30.54 5.16 -19.58
N TYR A 365 -31.10 5.80 -18.57
CA TYR A 365 -31.17 5.18 -17.24
C TYR A 365 -32.34 4.16 -17.18
N ILE A 366 -32.25 3.13 -16.33
CA ILE A 366 -33.18 1.99 -16.36
C ILE A 366 -34.67 2.36 -16.28
N ASP A 367 -35.04 3.40 -15.55
CA ASP A 367 -36.45 3.84 -15.45
C ASP A 367 -36.97 4.54 -16.72
N GLU A 368 -36.09 5.11 -17.55
CA GLU A 368 -36.37 5.73 -18.86
C GLU A 368 -36.51 4.70 -19.99
N THR A 369 -36.15 3.43 -19.73
CA THR A 369 -36.23 2.36 -20.74
C THR A 369 -37.65 1.85 -20.99
N ARG A 370 -38.63 2.18 -20.14
CA ARG A 370 -40.03 1.75 -20.29
C ARG A 370 -40.69 2.35 -21.53
N ASP A 371 -40.32 3.57 -21.88
CA ASP A 371 -40.90 4.33 -23.00
C ASP A 371 -40.06 4.21 -24.28
N SER A 372 -38.92 3.50 -24.25
CA SER A 372 -38.01 3.34 -25.39
C SER A 372 -37.66 1.87 -25.63
N THR A 373 -38.28 1.26 -26.65
CA THR A 373 -37.97 -0.11 -27.07
C THR A 373 -36.50 -0.26 -27.49
N ALA A 374 -35.89 0.81 -28.02
CA ALA A 374 -34.46 0.90 -28.32
C ALA A 374 -33.56 0.97 -27.07
N GLY A 375 -34.05 1.54 -25.96
CA GLY A 375 -33.28 1.72 -24.73
C GLY A 375 -32.87 0.41 -24.07
N LYS A 376 -33.73 -0.61 -24.09
CA LYS A 376 -33.34 -1.96 -23.63
C LYS A 376 -32.46 -2.72 -24.62
N LEU A 377 -32.53 -2.38 -25.92
CA LEU A 377 -31.82 -3.11 -26.97
C LEU A 377 -30.31 -2.81 -26.96
N PHE A 378 -29.94 -1.54 -26.77
CA PHE A 378 -28.55 -1.07 -26.84
C PHE A 378 -27.86 -0.95 -25.47
N GLY A 379 -28.63 -1.00 -24.37
CA GLY A 379 -28.11 -0.98 -23.01
C GLY A 379 -28.55 0.24 -22.20
N TYR A 380 -28.24 0.22 -20.90
CA TYR A 380 -28.76 1.18 -19.93
C TYR A 380 -27.84 1.33 -18.72
N GLY A 381 -28.05 2.39 -17.94
CA GLY A 381 -27.45 2.53 -16.62
C GLY A 381 -28.37 2.12 -15.48
N LEU A 382 -27.77 1.62 -14.39
CA LEU A 382 -28.47 1.24 -13.16
C LEU A 382 -27.63 1.51 -11.90
N CYS A 383 -28.31 1.48 -10.77
CA CYS A 383 -27.67 1.38 -9.46
C CYS A 383 -27.48 -0.09 -9.12
N ILE A 384 -26.32 -0.48 -8.56
CA ILE A 384 -25.99 -1.88 -8.27
C ILE A 384 -27.03 -2.58 -7.38
N ASP A 385 -27.79 -1.84 -6.58
CA ASP A 385 -28.97 -2.34 -5.83
C ASP A 385 -30.00 -3.03 -6.72
N SER A 386 -30.09 -2.66 -8.00
CA SER A 386 -31.01 -3.23 -8.99
C SER A 386 -30.39 -4.39 -9.78
N LEU A 387 -29.18 -4.83 -9.46
CA LEU A 387 -28.50 -5.89 -10.17
C LEU A 387 -28.97 -7.29 -9.71
N HIS A 388 -30.28 -7.54 -9.80
CA HIS A 388 -30.88 -8.83 -9.49
C HIS A 388 -32.22 -9.00 -10.24
N PRO A 389 -32.71 -10.25 -10.45
CA PRO A 389 -33.93 -10.52 -11.22
C PRO A 389 -35.20 -9.92 -10.61
N LEU A 390 -35.28 -9.82 -9.28
CA LEU A 390 -36.47 -9.27 -8.60
C LEU A 390 -36.55 -7.73 -8.65
N SER A 391 -35.55 -7.07 -9.21
CA SER A 391 -35.53 -5.61 -9.31
C SER A 391 -36.50 -5.11 -10.40
N HIS A 392 -36.74 -3.80 -10.42
CA HIS A 392 -37.45 -3.18 -11.55
C HIS A 392 -36.72 -3.32 -12.89
N ALA A 393 -35.42 -3.61 -12.88
CA ALA A 393 -34.66 -3.88 -14.09
C ALA A 393 -34.98 -5.27 -14.67
N ASN A 394 -35.45 -6.21 -13.84
CA ASN A 394 -35.52 -7.64 -14.14
C ASN A 394 -34.20 -8.12 -14.77
N PHE A 395 -33.11 -7.96 -14.01
CA PHE A 395 -31.76 -8.08 -14.55
C PHE A 395 -31.33 -9.54 -14.68
N HIS A 396 -30.97 -9.93 -15.91
CA HIS A 396 -30.50 -11.26 -16.28
C HIS A 396 -29.06 -11.16 -16.81
N PRO A 397 -28.04 -11.76 -16.15
CA PRO A 397 -26.65 -11.62 -16.56
C PRO A 397 -26.32 -12.32 -17.90
N GLU A 398 -27.11 -13.32 -18.31
CA GLU A 398 -27.02 -14.01 -19.61
C GLU A 398 -27.24 -13.08 -20.80
N ASP A 399 -27.95 -11.95 -20.60
CA ASP A 399 -28.26 -10.97 -21.65
C ASP A 399 -27.06 -10.07 -22.05
N TRP A 400 -25.91 -10.23 -21.40
CA TRP A 400 -24.78 -9.30 -21.48
C TRP A 400 -23.50 -9.92 -22.04
N GLU A 401 -23.60 -11.04 -22.76
CA GLU A 401 -22.47 -11.57 -23.52
C GLU A 401 -21.92 -10.53 -24.51
N GLY A 402 -20.59 -10.43 -24.61
CA GLY A 402 -19.88 -9.48 -25.48
C GLY A 402 -20.08 -8.00 -25.12
N ALA A 403 -20.80 -7.68 -24.03
CA ALA A 403 -21.15 -6.31 -23.68
C ALA A 403 -19.94 -5.46 -23.25
N ILE A 404 -20.19 -4.16 -23.09
CA ILE A 404 -19.31 -3.20 -22.43
C ILE A 404 -19.95 -2.87 -21.07
N VAL A 405 -19.27 -3.21 -19.98
CA VAL A 405 -19.68 -2.86 -18.62
C VAL A 405 -18.78 -1.75 -18.10
N ILE A 406 -19.38 -0.63 -17.70
CA ILE A 406 -18.68 0.53 -17.15
C ILE A 406 -19.02 0.62 -15.66
N ILE A 407 -17.97 0.66 -14.84
CA ILE A 407 -18.05 0.86 -13.39
C ILE A 407 -17.26 2.13 -13.06
N ASP A 408 -17.95 3.28 -13.14
CA ASP A 408 -17.41 4.56 -12.70
C ASP A 408 -17.50 4.66 -11.17
N GLU A 409 -16.48 5.22 -10.53
CA GLU A 409 -16.34 5.17 -9.06
C GLU A 409 -16.34 3.71 -8.55
N CYS A 410 -15.49 2.88 -9.18
CA CYS A 410 -15.44 1.43 -8.96
C CYS A 410 -15.25 1.05 -7.49
N GLU A 411 -14.40 1.77 -6.76
CA GLU A 411 -14.15 1.50 -5.34
C GLU A 411 -15.44 1.72 -4.52
N GLN A 412 -16.20 2.78 -4.83
CA GLN A 412 -17.46 3.09 -4.15
C GLN A 412 -18.58 2.11 -4.54
N VAL A 413 -18.64 1.66 -5.80
CA VAL A 413 -19.63 0.68 -6.27
C VAL A 413 -19.44 -0.66 -5.56
N ILE A 414 -18.21 -1.18 -5.54
CA ILE A 414 -17.90 -2.44 -4.85
C ILE A 414 -18.16 -2.29 -3.35
N TRP A 415 -17.71 -1.20 -2.73
CA TRP A 415 -17.95 -0.96 -1.31
C TRP A 415 -19.44 -0.91 -0.97
N HIS A 416 -20.24 -0.24 -1.80
CA HIS A 416 -21.69 -0.12 -1.62
C HIS A 416 -22.40 -1.47 -1.71
N ALA A 417 -22.07 -2.30 -2.71
CA ALA A 417 -22.65 -3.64 -2.82
C ALA A 417 -22.38 -4.51 -1.58
N LEU A 418 -21.18 -4.39 -1.00
CA LEU A 418 -20.77 -5.18 0.16
C LEU A 418 -21.34 -4.65 1.49
N ASN A 419 -21.47 -3.33 1.65
CA ASN A 419 -21.70 -2.71 2.96
C ASN A 419 -23.01 -1.93 3.09
N SER A 420 -23.64 -1.52 1.98
CA SER A 420 -24.85 -0.70 2.07
C SER A 420 -25.98 -1.46 2.73
N SER A 421 -26.76 -0.74 3.54
CA SER A 421 -28.02 -1.23 4.09
C SER A 421 -29.10 -1.36 3.02
N THR A 422 -29.02 -0.59 1.93
CA THR A 422 -29.99 -0.67 0.82
C THR A 422 -29.88 -1.99 0.05
N CYS A 423 -28.68 -2.58 0.02
CA CYS A 423 -28.47 -3.91 -0.56
C CYS A 423 -28.79 -5.05 0.41
N TYR A 424 -29.10 -4.80 1.69
CA TYR A 424 -29.14 -5.83 2.74
C TYR A 424 -30.04 -7.03 2.39
N GLU A 425 -31.27 -6.78 1.97
CA GLU A 425 -32.25 -7.84 1.68
C GLU A 425 -31.88 -8.69 0.45
N ASN A 426 -31.24 -8.08 -0.55
CA ASN A 426 -30.93 -8.73 -1.82
C ASN A 426 -29.42 -8.95 -2.04
N ARG A 427 -28.57 -8.77 -1.02
CA ARG A 427 -27.10 -8.70 -1.18
C ARG A 427 -26.55 -9.94 -1.86
N VAL A 428 -26.99 -11.12 -1.43
CA VAL A 428 -26.54 -12.40 -2.01
C VAL A 428 -26.88 -12.44 -3.49
N ALA A 429 -28.15 -12.19 -3.86
CA ALA A 429 -28.59 -12.18 -5.25
C ALA A 429 -27.85 -11.12 -6.10
N ILE A 430 -27.59 -9.94 -5.53
CA ILE A 430 -26.82 -8.88 -6.20
C ILE A 430 -25.40 -9.35 -6.50
N LEU A 431 -24.70 -9.92 -5.51
CA LEU A 431 -23.31 -10.34 -5.65
C LEU A 431 -23.18 -11.55 -6.58
N GLU A 432 -24.11 -12.51 -6.53
CA GLU A 432 -24.16 -13.65 -7.47
C GLU A 432 -24.41 -13.19 -8.90
N THR A 433 -25.36 -12.28 -9.10
CA THR A 433 -25.65 -11.69 -10.41
C THR A 433 -24.45 -10.88 -10.92
N PHE A 434 -23.77 -10.15 -10.03
CA PHE A 434 -22.57 -9.37 -10.38
C PHE A 434 -21.42 -10.28 -10.80
N GLN A 435 -21.21 -11.38 -10.06
CA GLN A 435 -20.24 -12.39 -10.43
C GLN A 435 -20.52 -12.97 -11.82
N GLN A 436 -21.77 -13.41 -12.06
CA GLN A 436 -22.18 -13.97 -13.35
C GLN A 436 -22.03 -12.96 -14.49
N LEU A 437 -22.43 -11.70 -14.27
CA LEU A 437 -22.27 -10.63 -15.25
C LEU A 437 -20.79 -10.45 -15.63
N ILE A 438 -19.90 -10.29 -14.65
CA ILE A 438 -18.47 -10.07 -14.90
C ILE A 438 -17.84 -11.29 -15.59
N HIS A 439 -18.19 -12.50 -15.16
CA HIS A 439 -17.76 -13.75 -15.80
C HIS A 439 -18.22 -13.83 -17.26
N ASN A 440 -19.52 -13.64 -17.52
CA ASN A 440 -20.11 -13.74 -18.85
C ASN A 440 -19.47 -12.72 -19.80
N VAL A 441 -19.37 -11.47 -19.38
CA VAL A 441 -18.78 -10.39 -20.19
C VAL A 441 -17.33 -10.72 -20.53
N LEU A 442 -16.50 -11.10 -19.55
CA LEU A 442 -15.07 -11.30 -19.79
C LEU A 442 -14.74 -12.61 -20.52
N THR A 443 -15.60 -13.63 -20.44
CA THR A 443 -15.41 -14.92 -21.15
C THR A 443 -15.95 -14.92 -22.59
N SER A 444 -16.90 -14.03 -22.90
CA SER A 444 -17.52 -13.90 -24.24
C SER A 444 -16.90 -12.79 -25.11
N GLY A 445 -15.71 -12.31 -24.76
CA GLY A 445 -15.02 -11.24 -25.53
C GLY A 445 -15.56 -9.83 -25.27
N GLY A 446 -16.30 -9.64 -24.19
CA GLY A 446 -16.75 -8.34 -23.69
C GLY A 446 -15.64 -7.52 -23.03
N LEU A 447 -16.00 -6.32 -22.58
CA LEU A 447 -15.08 -5.34 -21.98
C LEU A 447 -15.66 -4.85 -20.64
N VAL A 448 -14.85 -4.90 -19.59
CA VAL A 448 -15.20 -4.29 -18.29
C VAL A 448 -14.26 -3.11 -18.06
N VAL A 449 -14.80 -1.91 -17.88
CA VAL A 449 -14.04 -0.69 -17.59
C VAL A 449 -14.31 -0.26 -16.15
N ALA A 450 -13.32 -0.46 -15.28
CA ALA A 450 -13.32 0.02 -13.90
C ALA A 450 -12.47 1.29 -13.80
N GLN A 451 -13.05 2.39 -13.33
CA GLN A 451 -12.32 3.65 -13.21
C GLN A 451 -12.57 4.35 -11.89
N ASP A 452 -11.50 4.92 -11.32
CA ASP A 452 -11.55 5.64 -10.05
C ASP A 452 -10.39 6.66 -9.96
N ALA A 453 -10.49 7.62 -9.04
CA ALA A 453 -9.34 8.43 -8.67
C ALA A 453 -8.36 7.68 -7.77
N ASP A 454 -8.88 6.80 -6.93
CA ASP A 454 -8.12 6.10 -5.90
C ASP A 454 -8.09 4.58 -6.18
N LEU A 455 -8.19 4.19 -7.47
CA LEU A 455 -8.24 2.80 -7.92
C LEU A 455 -7.05 2.01 -7.36
N SER A 456 -7.35 0.84 -6.81
CA SER A 456 -6.39 0.00 -6.10
C SER A 456 -6.34 -1.43 -6.63
N ASP A 457 -5.30 -2.16 -6.22
CA ASP A 457 -5.18 -3.59 -6.43
C ASP A 457 -6.37 -4.37 -5.92
N LEU A 458 -7.05 -3.91 -4.86
CA LEU A 458 -8.15 -4.62 -4.23
C LEU A 458 -9.35 -4.76 -5.18
N SER A 459 -9.76 -3.64 -5.80
CA SER A 459 -10.89 -3.64 -6.74
C SER A 459 -10.58 -4.44 -8.01
N ILE A 460 -9.35 -4.36 -8.52
CA ILE A 460 -8.94 -5.14 -9.69
C ILE A 460 -8.82 -6.65 -9.36
N ASP A 461 -8.16 -7.02 -8.26
CA ASP A 461 -8.09 -8.42 -7.79
C ASP A 461 -9.51 -8.99 -7.59
N TYR A 462 -10.44 -8.19 -7.05
CA TYR A 462 -11.84 -8.61 -6.86
C TYR A 462 -12.55 -8.88 -8.19
N LEU A 463 -12.46 -7.97 -9.17
CA LEU A 463 -13.07 -8.17 -10.49
C LEU A 463 -12.48 -9.38 -11.23
N ILE A 464 -11.17 -9.60 -11.14
CA ILE A 464 -10.52 -10.81 -11.70
C ILE A 464 -11.05 -12.06 -10.99
N SER A 465 -11.20 -12.02 -9.66
CA SER A 465 -11.77 -13.13 -8.91
C SER A 465 -13.21 -13.43 -9.32
N LEU A 466 -14.04 -12.42 -9.57
CA LEU A 466 -15.41 -12.60 -10.07
C LEU A 466 -15.44 -13.22 -11.46
N ALA A 467 -14.48 -12.84 -12.32
CA ALA A 467 -14.36 -13.42 -13.65
C ALA A 467 -14.04 -14.92 -13.62
N GLY A 468 -13.41 -15.42 -12.56
CA GLY A 468 -13.10 -16.86 -12.40
C GLY A 468 -12.08 -17.41 -13.40
N ILE A 469 -11.38 -16.54 -14.14
CA ILE A 469 -10.37 -16.88 -15.14
C ILE A 469 -9.11 -16.01 -14.97
N PRO A 470 -7.92 -16.48 -15.38
CA PRO A 470 -6.73 -15.63 -15.40
C PRO A 470 -6.91 -14.48 -16.40
N ILE A 471 -6.80 -13.24 -15.91
CA ILE A 471 -6.91 -12.03 -16.73
C ILE A 471 -5.74 -11.12 -16.39
N GLU A 472 -5.02 -10.67 -17.42
CA GLU A 472 -4.10 -9.55 -17.30
C GLU A 472 -4.86 -8.25 -17.59
N PRO A 473 -5.08 -7.37 -16.60
CA PRO A 473 -5.81 -6.14 -16.82
C PRO A 473 -4.97 -5.12 -17.59
N TRP A 474 -5.61 -4.37 -18.48
CA TRP A 474 -5.00 -3.20 -19.09
C TRP A 474 -5.17 -2.00 -18.16
N ILE A 475 -4.05 -1.47 -17.66
CA ILE A 475 -4.06 -0.39 -16.65
C ILE A 475 -3.59 0.93 -17.27
N ALA A 476 -4.39 1.97 -17.10
CA ALA A 476 -4.00 3.36 -17.34
C ALA A 476 -3.87 4.13 -16.03
N VAL A 477 -2.76 4.84 -15.85
CA VAL A 477 -2.52 5.74 -14.72
C VAL A 477 -2.27 7.14 -15.22
N ASN A 478 -3.04 8.11 -14.73
CA ASN A 478 -2.84 9.52 -14.99
C ASN A 478 -2.22 10.20 -13.76
N ASP A 479 -0.94 10.53 -13.85
CA ASP A 479 -0.15 11.14 -12.78
C ASP A 479 -0.37 12.66 -12.65
N TRP A 480 -1.34 13.22 -13.38
CA TRP A 480 -1.63 14.65 -13.37
C TRP A 480 -1.90 15.18 -11.97
N LYS A 481 -1.23 16.28 -11.61
CA LYS A 481 -1.46 17.01 -10.36
C LYS A 481 -1.83 18.45 -10.71
N PRO A 482 -2.77 19.07 -9.99
CA PRO A 482 -3.04 20.49 -10.15
C PRO A 482 -1.77 21.30 -9.82
N THR A 483 -1.49 22.34 -10.59
CA THR A 483 -0.34 23.24 -10.37
C THR A 483 -0.42 23.99 -9.04
N THR A 484 -1.62 24.16 -8.51
CA THR A 484 -1.87 24.83 -7.23
C THR A 484 -2.48 23.83 -6.25
N GLY A 485 -1.81 23.64 -5.12
CA GLY A 485 -2.31 22.84 -4.00
C GLY A 485 -3.50 23.50 -3.30
N ARG A 486 -3.96 22.86 -2.23
CA ARG A 486 -4.91 23.47 -1.28
C ARG A 486 -4.18 23.65 0.05
N ASP A 487 -4.44 24.75 0.72
CA ASP A 487 -4.02 24.90 2.11
C ASP A 487 -4.81 23.90 2.96
N VAL A 488 -4.07 23.01 3.62
CA VAL A 488 -4.65 21.97 4.48
C VAL A 488 -4.23 22.25 5.91
N THR A 489 -5.23 22.43 6.79
CA THR A 489 -5.01 22.49 8.24
C THR A 489 -5.54 21.21 8.86
N PHE A 490 -4.67 20.46 9.53
CA PHE A 490 -5.07 19.25 10.25
C PHE A 490 -5.28 19.56 11.74
N PHE A 491 -6.47 19.28 12.24
CA PHE A 491 -6.79 19.39 13.65
C PHE A 491 -6.56 18.04 14.33
N ALA A 492 -5.39 17.85 14.95
CA ALA A 492 -5.01 16.62 15.65
C ALA A 492 -5.73 16.46 17.01
N THR A 493 -7.06 16.50 16.99
CA THR A 493 -7.92 16.35 18.16
C THR A 493 -9.23 15.67 17.79
N SER A 494 -9.79 14.89 18.72
CA SER A 494 -11.13 14.30 18.59
C SER A 494 -12.25 15.28 18.88
N ASN A 495 -11.94 16.46 19.44
CA ASN A 495 -12.91 17.50 19.73
C ASN A 495 -13.01 18.46 18.53
N PRO A 496 -14.17 18.57 17.85
CA PRO A 496 -14.31 19.43 16.69
C PRO A 496 -14.45 20.92 17.03
N ALA A 497 -14.54 21.29 18.32
CA ALA A 497 -14.70 22.68 18.73
C ALA A 497 -13.66 23.67 18.14
N PRO A 498 -12.36 23.34 18.00
CA PRO A 498 -11.38 24.23 17.37
C PRO A 498 -11.66 24.50 15.88
N LEU A 499 -12.16 23.49 15.14
CA LEU A 499 -12.58 23.64 13.74
C LEU A 499 -13.76 24.61 13.65
N PHE A 500 -14.76 24.41 14.51
CA PHE A 500 -15.93 25.30 14.58
C PHE A 500 -15.56 26.73 14.97
N ALA A 501 -14.67 26.91 15.94
CA ALA A 501 -14.17 28.22 16.33
C ALA A 501 -13.42 28.91 15.18
N GLN A 502 -12.61 28.18 14.40
CA GLN A 502 -11.96 28.74 13.21
C GLN A 502 -13.00 29.14 12.16
N MET A 503 -14.00 28.29 11.91
CA MET A 503 -15.10 28.59 11.00
C MET A 503 -15.85 29.86 11.42
N GLU A 504 -16.21 29.99 12.69
CA GLU A 504 -16.89 31.19 13.22
C GLU A 504 -16.05 32.45 13.08
N ARG A 505 -14.73 32.37 13.31
CA ARG A 505 -13.81 33.50 13.08
C ARG A 505 -13.83 33.94 11.62
N ILE A 506 -13.74 32.98 10.69
CA ILE A 506 -13.82 33.26 9.24
C ILE A 506 -15.15 33.92 8.87
N LEU A 507 -16.27 33.42 9.42
CA LEU A 507 -17.61 33.96 9.13
C LEU A 507 -17.84 35.36 9.74
N SER A 508 -17.15 35.68 10.85
CA SER A 508 -17.25 36.95 11.59
C SER A 508 -16.39 38.08 11.03
N GLN A 509 -15.42 37.78 10.15
CA GLN A 509 -14.59 38.81 9.53
C GLN A 509 -15.46 39.68 8.60
N ASN A 510 -15.43 41.00 8.84
CA ASN A 510 -16.10 41.98 7.97
C ASN A 510 -15.40 42.00 6.62
N VAL A 511 -16.16 41.70 5.57
CA VAL A 511 -15.66 41.69 4.19
C VAL A 511 -15.49 43.15 3.76
N SER A 512 -14.25 43.63 3.65
CA SER A 512 -13.94 44.87 2.92
C SER A 512 -14.33 44.70 1.45
N GLN A 513 -14.72 45.79 0.79
CA GLN A 513 -15.31 45.77 -0.56
C GLN A 513 -14.47 45.09 -1.64
N ASP A 514 -13.17 44.84 -1.39
CA ASP A 514 -12.23 44.27 -2.36
C ASP A 514 -11.91 42.77 -2.18
N TYR A 515 -12.39 42.10 -1.11
CA TYR A 515 -12.17 40.66 -0.91
C TYR A 515 -13.44 39.83 -1.18
N GLN A 516 -13.30 38.74 -1.95
CA GLN A 516 -14.36 37.77 -2.18
C GLN A 516 -14.92 37.25 -0.84
N ARG A 517 -16.24 37.32 -0.65
CA ARG A 517 -16.92 36.74 0.52
C ARG A 517 -16.50 35.27 0.72
N THR A 518 -15.91 34.95 1.86
CA THR A 518 -15.47 33.57 2.18
C THR A 518 -16.64 32.60 2.21
N ARG A 519 -16.46 31.45 1.56
CA ARG A 519 -17.44 30.36 1.50
C ARG A 519 -16.94 29.17 2.28
N ILE A 520 -17.86 28.52 2.98
CA ILE A 520 -17.54 27.37 3.80
C ILE A 520 -18.51 26.25 3.44
N MET A 521 -17.95 25.13 3.00
CA MET A 521 -18.65 23.86 2.86
C MET A 521 -18.27 23.01 4.05
N VAL A 522 -19.26 22.61 4.85
CA VAL A 522 -19.06 21.69 5.97
C VAL A 522 -19.58 20.32 5.53
N VAL A 523 -18.72 19.32 5.61
CA VAL A 523 -19.07 17.93 5.31
C VAL A 523 -19.11 17.18 6.62
N GLU A 524 -20.26 16.59 6.94
CA GLU A 524 -20.48 15.88 8.19
C GLU A 524 -20.96 14.45 7.94
N ASP A 525 -20.79 13.61 8.94
CA ASP A 525 -21.20 12.22 8.90
C ASP A 525 -22.51 11.92 9.65
N SER A 526 -23.11 12.92 10.30
CA SER A 526 -24.33 12.79 11.10
C SER A 526 -25.35 13.88 10.79
N GLN A 527 -26.59 13.48 10.53
CA GLN A 527 -27.75 14.38 10.44
C GLN A 527 -28.62 14.36 11.71
N LYS A 528 -28.30 13.51 12.69
CA LYS A 528 -29.21 13.25 13.82
C LYS A 528 -29.24 14.39 14.85
N VAL A 529 -30.43 14.81 15.27
CA VAL A 529 -30.66 15.84 16.29
C VAL A 529 -29.94 15.56 17.63
N LYS A 530 -29.65 14.29 17.94
CA LYS A 530 -28.92 13.91 19.16
C LYS A 530 -27.44 14.31 19.16
N GLY A 531 -26.83 14.50 17.99
CA GLY A 531 -25.41 14.87 17.89
C GLY A 531 -25.22 16.38 18.04
N LYS A 532 -24.42 16.83 19.01
CA LYS A 532 -24.14 18.27 19.21
C LYS A 532 -23.66 18.99 17.95
N TRP A 533 -22.89 18.28 17.13
CA TRP A 533 -22.27 18.75 15.88
C TRP A 533 -22.88 18.05 14.66
N SER A 534 -24.16 17.71 14.70
CA SER A 534 -24.87 17.17 13.54
C SER A 534 -25.31 18.28 12.60
N CYS A 535 -25.64 17.91 11.36
CA CYS A 535 -25.89 18.88 10.31
C CYS A 535 -27.07 19.80 10.67
N ILE A 536 -28.12 19.26 11.28
CA ILE A 536 -29.30 19.99 11.76
C ILE A 536 -28.93 20.97 12.88
N ASN A 537 -28.15 20.49 13.86
CA ASN A 537 -27.79 21.31 15.01
C ASN A 537 -26.78 22.40 14.63
N LEU A 538 -25.90 22.11 13.68
CA LEU A 538 -24.96 23.07 13.13
C LEU A 538 -25.69 24.15 12.34
N GLU A 539 -26.60 23.76 11.43
CA GLU A 539 -27.45 24.71 10.70
C GLU A 539 -28.18 25.64 11.68
N THR A 540 -28.81 25.07 12.70
CA THR A 540 -29.53 25.85 13.73
C THR A 540 -28.61 26.81 14.48
N GLN A 541 -27.42 26.36 14.91
CA GLN A 541 -26.45 27.20 15.64
C GLN A 541 -25.93 28.33 14.76
N LEU A 542 -25.53 28.04 13.53
CA LEU A 542 -25.03 29.03 12.59
C LEU A 542 -26.11 30.03 12.19
N GLN A 543 -27.36 29.59 11.99
CA GLN A 543 -28.47 30.49 11.67
C GLN A 543 -28.78 31.45 12.82
N LYS A 544 -28.70 30.97 14.08
CA LYS A 544 -28.85 31.83 15.27
C LYS A 544 -27.69 32.82 15.40
N ARG A 545 -26.46 32.39 15.15
CA ARG A 545 -25.25 33.21 15.34
C ARG A 545 -25.04 34.22 14.22
N PHE A 546 -25.40 33.85 12.99
CA PHE A 546 -25.21 34.63 11.77
C PHE A 546 -26.53 34.74 10.97
N PRO A 547 -27.57 35.41 11.52
CA PRO A 547 -28.92 35.43 10.91
C PRO A 547 -28.97 36.09 9.52
N HIS A 548 -27.95 36.88 9.17
CA HIS A 548 -27.81 37.57 7.91
C HIS A 548 -27.04 36.76 6.84
N LYS A 549 -26.50 35.59 7.18
CA LYS A 549 -25.82 34.71 6.22
C LYS A 549 -26.81 33.72 5.62
N ARG A 550 -26.59 33.32 4.37
CA ARG A 550 -27.38 32.27 3.70
C ARG A 550 -26.76 30.92 3.99
N ILE A 551 -27.51 30.04 4.65
CA ILE A 551 -27.10 28.69 5.02
C ILE A 551 -28.01 27.71 4.26
N LEU A 552 -27.43 26.64 3.73
CA LEU A 552 -28.15 25.58 3.03
C LEU A 552 -27.69 24.23 3.58
N ARG A 553 -28.57 23.53 4.29
CA ARG A 553 -28.40 22.11 4.59
C ARG A 553 -28.77 21.26 3.37
N ILE A 554 -27.91 20.29 3.05
CA ILE A 554 -28.13 19.29 2.00
C ILE A 554 -27.87 17.91 2.59
N ASP A 555 -28.94 17.16 2.82
CA ASP A 555 -28.97 15.79 3.34
C ASP A 555 -30.22 15.05 2.80
N SER A 556 -30.42 13.79 3.18
CA SER A 556 -31.52 12.98 2.63
C SER A 556 -32.91 13.53 2.96
N GLU A 557 -33.07 14.24 4.08
CA GLU A 557 -34.35 14.80 4.52
C GLU A 557 -34.66 16.12 3.80
N SER A 558 -33.67 17.00 3.72
CA SER A 558 -33.78 18.31 3.08
C SER A 558 -33.96 18.23 1.56
N VAL A 559 -33.35 17.25 0.88
CA VAL A 559 -33.55 17.07 -0.57
C VAL A 559 -34.90 16.43 -0.91
N ALA A 560 -35.50 15.71 0.03
CA ALA A 560 -36.79 15.04 -0.14
C ALA A 560 -38.00 15.89 0.30
N ASN A 561 -37.77 16.96 1.08
CA ASN A 561 -38.83 17.82 1.60
C ASN A 561 -39.17 18.96 0.62
N PRO A 562 -40.38 18.99 0.01
CA PRO A 562 -40.78 20.03 -0.95
C PRO A 562 -40.72 21.47 -0.44
N ASN A 563 -40.77 21.66 0.88
CA ASN A 563 -40.75 22.97 1.52
C ASN A 563 -39.34 23.45 1.89
N HIS A 564 -38.30 22.62 1.68
CA HIS A 564 -36.93 22.98 2.00
C HIS A 564 -36.22 23.62 0.80
N PRO A 565 -35.35 24.62 0.98
CA PRO A 565 -34.57 25.22 -0.12
C PRO A 565 -33.65 24.24 -0.89
N ALA A 566 -33.42 23.04 -0.33
CA ALA A 566 -32.61 21.98 -0.95
C ALA A 566 -33.45 20.97 -1.73
N TYR A 567 -34.77 21.13 -1.80
CA TYR A 567 -35.63 20.18 -2.49
C TYR A 567 -35.23 20.01 -3.95
N GLY A 568 -35.00 18.75 -4.36
CA GLY A 568 -34.56 18.45 -5.72
C GLY A 568 -33.24 19.12 -6.13
N CYS A 569 -32.41 19.53 -5.16
CA CYS A 569 -31.25 20.35 -5.49
C CYS A 569 -30.14 19.58 -6.21
N VAL A 570 -30.15 18.26 -6.17
CA VAL A 570 -29.08 17.41 -6.70
C VAL A 570 -28.87 17.64 -8.20
N ASP A 571 -29.96 17.67 -8.98
CA ASP A 571 -29.91 17.85 -10.44
C ASP A 571 -29.53 19.28 -10.85
N LYS A 572 -29.66 20.23 -9.93
CA LYS A 572 -29.44 21.66 -10.14
C LYS A 572 -28.41 22.22 -9.16
N ILE A 573 -27.55 21.37 -8.60
CA ILE A 573 -26.75 21.76 -7.43
C ILE A 573 -25.80 22.91 -7.78
N ASN A 574 -25.28 22.91 -9.00
CA ASN A 574 -24.43 23.99 -9.48
C ASN A 574 -25.18 25.34 -9.45
N SER A 575 -26.40 25.41 -9.99
CA SER A 575 -27.21 26.62 -10.04
C SER A 575 -27.77 27.02 -8.67
N ILE A 576 -28.15 26.06 -7.83
CA ILE A 576 -28.64 26.34 -6.47
C ILE A 576 -27.51 26.89 -5.61
N ILE A 577 -26.32 26.27 -5.64
CA ILE A 577 -25.16 26.84 -4.94
C ILE A 577 -24.86 28.24 -5.51
N HIS A 578 -25.19 28.57 -6.77
CA HIS A 578 -25.11 29.96 -7.28
C HIS A 578 -25.98 30.97 -6.54
N ASN A 579 -27.13 30.59 -6.01
CA ASN A 579 -27.94 31.47 -5.16
C ASN A 579 -27.31 31.67 -3.76
N TYR A 580 -26.30 30.89 -3.43
CA TYR A 580 -25.40 31.04 -2.29
C TYR A 580 -23.99 31.53 -2.74
N LYS A 581 -23.79 31.82 -4.04
CA LYS A 581 -22.58 32.37 -4.68
C LYS A 581 -22.88 33.74 -5.35
N HIS A 582 -22.48 34.84 -4.73
CA HIS A 582 -21.74 35.82 -5.54
C HIS A 582 -20.27 35.39 -5.59
N THR A 583 -20.03 34.53 -6.61
CA THR A 583 -18.86 34.20 -7.48
C THR A 583 -17.68 33.28 -7.06
N GLY A 584 -17.53 32.10 -7.70
CA GLY A 584 -16.29 31.25 -7.75
C GLY A 584 -16.42 29.72 -7.47
N ALA A 585 -16.43 28.86 -8.49
CA ALA A 585 -16.58 27.37 -8.46
C ALA A 585 -15.26 26.63 -8.10
N ARG A 586 -15.18 25.34 -7.70
CA ARG A 586 -15.76 24.07 -8.19
C ARG A 586 -15.89 23.02 -7.05
N GLY A 587 -16.89 22.15 -7.17
CA GLY A 587 -17.15 21.03 -6.24
C GLY A 587 -16.45 19.73 -6.59
N VAL A 588 -16.36 18.86 -5.58
CA VAL A 588 -16.17 17.40 -5.68
C VAL A 588 -16.89 16.78 -4.45
N PRO A 589 -17.71 15.72 -4.58
CA PRO A 589 -18.18 14.96 -3.42
C PRO A 589 -17.04 14.06 -2.92
N LYS A 590 -16.78 14.02 -1.60
CA LYS A 590 -15.87 13.02 -1.00
C LYS A 590 -16.61 12.11 -0.03
N VAL A 591 -16.45 10.83 -0.32
CA VAL A 591 -16.48 9.60 0.48
C VAL A 591 -16.10 9.81 1.96
N LYS A 592 -16.87 9.18 2.85
CA LYS A 592 -16.56 9.04 4.29
C LYS A 592 -15.49 7.96 4.48
N PRO A 593 -14.41 8.21 5.23
CA PRO A 593 -13.64 7.15 5.84
C PRO A 593 -14.21 6.84 7.23
N SER A 594 -14.89 5.71 7.40
CA SER A 594 -15.19 5.14 8.72
C SER A 594 -14.33 3.91 8.95
N LEU A 595 -13.22 4.07 9.66
CA LEU A 595 -12.46 2.98 10.26
C LEU A 595 -12.39 3.20 11.76
N LYS A 596 -12.60 2.10 12.48
CA LYS A 596 -12.52 1.86 13.94
C LYS A 596 -13.82 2.00 14.73
N LYS A 597 -14.50 0.86 14.86
CA LYS A 597 -14.81 0.25 16.17
C LYS A 597 -15.32 -1.17 15.97
N GLN A 598 -14.48 -2.15 16.26
CA GLN A 598 -14.80 -3.33 17.08
C GLN A 598 -13.60 -4.28 17.06
N LEU A 599 -13.09 -4.60 18.25
CA LEU A 599 -12.81 -5.95 18.74
C LEU A 599 -12.00 -5.81 20.04
N THR A 600 -12.71 -5.76 21.16
CA THR A 600 -12.20 -6.21 22.46
C THR A 600 -13.13 -7.35 22.88
N PRO A 601 -12.63 -8.58 23.11
CA PRO A 601 -13.45 -9.65 23.65
C PRO A 601 -13.85 -9.29 25.09
N LYS A 602 -15.15 -9.36 25.39
CA LYS A 602 -15.61 -9.38 26.77
C LYS A 602 -15.21 -10.73 27.37
N SER A 603 -14.44 -10.68 28.45
CA SER A 603 -14.30 -11.77 29.40
C SER A 603 -15.64 -11.96 30.12
N ASP A 604 -16.36 -13.03 29.77
CA ASP A 604 -17.46 -13.52 30.61
C ASP A 604 -16.84 -14.33 31.76
N GLY A 605 -16.98 -13.78 32.96
CA GLY A 605 -16.77 -14.49 34.21
C GLY A 605 -18.09 -14.59 34.96
N LYS A 606 -18.30 -15.76 35.58
CA LYS A 606 -19.42 -16.30 36.40
C LYS A 606 -20.03 -17.50 35.67
N GLU A 607 -19.90 -18.74 36.13
CA GLU A 607 -19.55 -19.31 37.45
C GLU A 607 -18.51 -20.42 37.32
#